data_AF-K9P4C2-F1
#
_entry.id   AF-K9P4C2-F1
#
_cell.length_a   1.000
_cell.length_b   1.000
_cell.length_c   1.000
_cell.angle_alpha   90.00
_cell.angle_beta   90.00
_cell.angle_gamma   90.00
#
_symmetry.space_group_name_H-M   'P 1'
#
loop_
_entity.id
_entity.type
_entity.pdbx_description
1 polymer ?
#
loop_
_entity_poly.entity_id
_entity_poly.type
_entity_poly.pdbx_seq_one_letter_code
_entity_poly.pdbx_strand_id
1 'polypeptide(L)' 'MAPTPPDLAAPDLAPDDWRRLRDALRYQGRDLHHRSYAVDSRRRELLWEEMDRCLALADRIERHLEVVGALDALDGADAG' A
#
# COMPACT_ATOMS: atom_id res chain seq x y z
N MET A 1 -28.20 -7.26 -23.24
CA MET A 1 -27.63 -6.26 -22.33
C MET A 1 -27.14 -7.03 -21.11
N ALA A 2 -25.83 -7.28 -21.01
CA ALA A 2 -25.27 -7.96 -19.85
C ALA A 2 -25.24 -6.98 -18.66
N PRO A 3 -25.53 -7.42 -17.43
CA PRO A 3 -25.44 -6.53 -16.26
C PRO A 3 -23.97 -6.10 -16.08
N THR A 4 -23.74 -4.80 -15.99
CA THR A 4 -22.47 -4.22 -15.55
C THR A 4 -22.12 -4.84 -14.19
N PRO A 5 -20.90 -5.38 -13.98
CA PRO A 5 -20.53 -5.90 -12.67
C PRO A 5 -20.74 -4.79 -11.63
N PRO A 6 -21.19 -5.13 -10.40
CA PRO A 6 -21.32 -4.14 -9.35
C PRO A 6 -20.00 -3.39 -9.27
N ASP A 7 -20.10 -2.06 -9.33
CA ASP A 7 -18.98 -1.16 -9.17
C ASP A 7 -18.16 -1.67 -7.99
N LEU A 8 -16.97 -2.21 -8.28
CA LEU A 8 -16.00 -2.60 -7.26
C LEU A 8 -15.39 -1.29 -6.75
N ALA A 9 -16.26 -0.41 -6.24
CA ALA A 9 -15.85 0.77 -5.51
C ALA A 9 -14.87 0.26 -4.47
N ALA A 10 -13.61 0.72 -4.61
CA ALA A 10 -12.57 0.33 -3.69
C ALA A 10 -13.13 0.55 -2.27
N PRO A 11 -13.07 -0.44 -1.38
CA PRO A 11 -13.61 -0.29 -0.05
C PRO A 11 -13.01 0.97 0.56
N ASP A 12 -13.88 1.83 1.08
CA ASP A 12 -13.44 3.05 1.75
C ASP A 12 -12.81 2.64 3.07
N LEU A 13 -11.50 2.41 3.03
CA LEU A 13 -10.72 1.92 4.15
C LEU A 13 -10.47 3.07 5.12
N ALA A 14 -10.66 2.80 6.41
CA ALA A 14 -10.31 3.77 7.43
C ALA A 14 -8.79 4.06 7.41
N PRO A 15 -8.34 5.26 7.85
CA PRO A 15 -6.92 5.59 7.88
C PRO A 15 -6.04 4.58 8.63
N ASP A 16 -6.58 3.96 9.68
CA ASP A 16 -5.87 2.88 10.41
C ASP A 16 -5.66 1.62 9.58
N ASP A 17 -6.61 1.26 8.74
CA ASP A 17 -6.49 0.09 7.86
C ASP A 17 -5.45 0.34 6.76
N TRP A 18 -5.44 1.56 6.20
CA TRP A 18 -4.38 1.99 5.29
C TRP A 18 -2.99 1.94 5.94
N ARG A 19 -2.86 2.40 7.20
CA ARG A 19 -1.59 2.29 7.95
C ARG A 19 -1.14 0.83 8.10
N ARG A 20 -2.06 -0.05 8.49
CA ARG A 20 -1.78 -1.50 8.63
C ARG A 20 -1.34 -2.13 7.31
N LEU A 21 -1.99 -1.78 6.19
CA LEU A 21 -1.62 -2.26 4.86
C LEU A 21 -0.22 -1.79 4.45
N ARG A 22 0.10 -0.51 4.64
CA ARG A 22 1.44 0.04 4.39
C ARG A 22 2.51 -0.72 5.18
N ASP A 23 2.28 -0.92 6.47
CA ASP A 23 3.24 -1.57 7.34
C ASP A 23 3.42 -3.06 6.99
N ALA A 24 2.33 -3.74 6.62
CA ALA A 24 2.37 -5.11 6.11
C ALA A 24 3.17 -5.23 4.81
N LEU A 25 3.03 -4.27 3.88
CA LEU A 25 3.82 -4.24 2.64
C LEU A 25 5.31 -4.01 2.90
N ARG A 26 5.66 -3.11 3.83
CA ARG A 26 7.05 -2.89 4.26
C ARG A 26 7.65 -4.14 4.90
N TYR A 27 6.88 -4.83 5.74
CA TYR A 27 7.28 -6.10 6.33
C TYR A 27 7.49 -7.17 5.25
N GLN A 28 6.56 -7.30 4.31
CA GLN A 28 6.66 -8.25 3.21
C GLN A 28 7.89 -8.00 2.34
N GLY A 29 8.19 -6.73 2.02
CA GLY A 29 9.42 -6.37 1.29
C GLY A 29 10.69 -6.81 2.04
N ARG A 30 10.73 -6.63 3.37
CA ARG A 30 11.85 -7.09 4.20
C ARG A 30 12.00 -8.61 4.22
N ASP A 31 10.88 -9.34 4.30
CA ASP A 31 10.87 -10.81 4.23
C ASP A 31 11.37 -11.31 2.87
N LEU A 32 10.91 -10.70 1.77
CA LEU A 32 11.35 -11.04 0.42
C LEU A 32 12.86 -10.84 0.25
N HIS A 33 13.39 -9.72 0.74
CA HIS A 33 14.83 -9.46 0.73
C HIS A 33 15.62 -10.53 1.49
N HIS A 34 15.16 -10.90 2.70
CA HIS A 34 15.81 -11.96 3.48
C HIS A 34 15.79 -13.32 2.77
N ARG A 35 14.66 -13.71 2.19
CA ARG A 35 14.51 -14.98 1.46
C ARG A 35 15.33 -15.01 0.16
N SER A 36 15.64 -13.85 -0.40
CA SER A 36 16.43 -13.68 -1.63
C SER A 36 17.87 -14.24 -1.51
N TYR A 37 18.39 -14.33 -0.28
CA TYR A 37 19.71 -14.91 0.00
C TYR A 37 19.75 -16.44 -0.09
N ALA A 38 18.61 -17.12 0.00
CA ALA A 38 18.51 -18.58 0.02
C ALA A 38 18.23 -19.21 -1.37
N VAL A 39 18.18 -18.40 -2.43
CA VAL A 39 17.81 -18.85 -3.78
C VAL A 39 18.85 -18.47 -4.83
N ASP A 40 18.78 -19.15 -5.98
CA ASP A 40 19.58 -18.84 -7.16
C ASP A 40 19.28 -17.44 -7.73
N SER A 41 20.13 -16.97 -8.65
CA SER A 41 20.04 -15.62 -9.22
C SER A 41 18.71 -15.35 -9.93
N ARG A 42 18.19 -16.32 -10.70
CA ARG A 42 16.94 -16.15 -11.44
C ARG A 42 15.75 -15.97 -10.50
N ARG A 43 15.68 -16.78 -9.44
CA ARG A 43 14.60 -16.64 -8.45
C ARG A 43 14.79 -15.42 -7.56
N ARG A 44 16.03 -15.00 -7.30
CA ARG A 44 16.35 -13.78 -6.56
C ARG A 44 15.82 -12.54 -7.26
N GLU A 45 16.01 -12.43 -8.57
CA GLU A 45 15.50 -11.32 -9.38
C GLU A 45 13.98 -11.17 -9.23
N LEU A 46 13.23 -12.27 -9.32
CA LEU A 46 11.77 -12.25 -9.12
C LEU A 46 11.37 -11.78 -7.71
N LEU A 47 12.09 -12.20 -6.66
CA LEU A 47 11.81 -11.76 -5.30
C LEU A 47 12.10 -10.26 -5.11
N TRP A 48 13.14 -9.75 -5.78
CA TRP A 48 13.47 -8.32 -5.75
C TRP A 48 12.44 -7.49 -6.51
N GLU A 49 11.97 -7.94 -7.68
CA GLU A 49 10.89 -7.27 -8.40
C GLU A 49 9.60 -7.17 -7.56
N GLU A 50 9.21 -8.24 -6.87
CA GLU A 50 8.03 -8.19 -5.99
C GLU A 50 8.27 -7.33 -4.74
N MET A 51 9.50 -7.32 -4.19
CA MET A 51 9.88 -6.41 -3.11
C MET A 51 9.71 -4.95 -3.55
N ASP A 52 10.21 -4.58 -4.72
CA ASP A 52 10.11 -3.22 -5.25
C ASP A 52 8.65 -2.80 -5.44
N ARG A 53 7.79 -3.70 -5.93
CA ARG A 53 6.34 -3.46 -6.02
C ARG A 53 5.70 -3.24 -4.65
N CYS A 54 6.09 -4.04 -3.65
CA CYS A 54 5.60 -3.87 -2.27
C CYS A 54 5.98 -2.50 -1.70
N LEU A 55 7.23 -2.10 -1.86
CA LEU A 55 7.73 -0.80 -1.37
C LEU A 55 7.08 0.36 -2.11
N ALA A 56 6.99 0.30 -3.44
CA ALA A 56 6.34 1.32 -4.24
C ALA A 56 4.86 1.50 -3.88
N LEU A 57 4.15 0.41 -3.56
CA LEU A 57 2.76 0.48 -3.10
C LEU A 57 2.66 1.06 -1.69
N ALA A 58 3.56 0.68 -0.77
CA ALA A 58 3.61 1.26 0.57
C ALA A 58 3.82 2.78 0.51
N ASP A 59 4.72 3.27 -0.35
CA ASP A 59 4.96 4.70 -0.52
C ASP A 59 3.75 5.44 -1.08
N ARG A 60 2.97 4.80 -1.96
CA ARG A 60 1.71 5.37 -2.46
C ARG A 60 0.67 5.49 -1.35
N ILE A 61 0.58 4.49 -0.48
CA ILE A 61 -0.34 4.52 0.67
C ILE A 61 0.09 5.61 1.67
N GLU A 62 1.39 5.77 1.90
CA GLU A 62 1.90 6.83 2.76
C GLU A 62 1.49 8.23 2.26
N ARG A 63 1.69 8.51 0.97
CA ARG A 63 1.23 9.77 0.36
C ARG A 63 -0.28 9.95 0.44
N HIS A 64 -1.06 8.88 0.29
CA HIS A 64 -2.51 8.95 0.43
C HIS A 64 -2.91 9.34 1.86
N LEU A 65 -2.29 8.74 2.88
CA LEU A 65 -2.52 9.07 4.29
C LEU A 65 -2.13 10.51 4.64
N GLU A 66 -1.05 11.03 4.06
CA GLU A 66 -0.66 12.44 4.20
C GLU A 66 -1.72 13.38 3.64
N VAL A 67 -2.26 13.07 2.45
CA VAL A 67 -3.34 13.86 1.84
C VAL A 67 -4.61 13.81 2.67
N VAL A 68 -5.03 12.62 3.13
CA VAL A 68 -6.22 12.46 3.98
C VAL A 68 -6.08 13.26 5.27
N GLY A 69 -4.94 13.12 5.97
CA GLY A 69 -4.70 13.87 7.20
C GLY A 69 -4.63 15.39 6.99
N ALA A 70 -4.16 15.85 5.82
CA ALA A 70 -4.15 17.28 5.49
C ALA A 70 -5.57 17.81 5.21
N LEU A 71 -6.42 17.03 4.56
CA LEU A 71 -7.83 17.39 4.33
C LEU A 71 -8.59 17.49 5.66
N ASP A 72 -8.44 16.49 6.54
CA ASP A 72 -9.06 16.49 7.88
C ASP A 72 -8.65 17.73 8.70
N ALA A 73 -7.39 18.17 8.58
CA ALA A 73 -6.88 19.34 9.29
C ALA A 73 -7.45 20.67 8.75
N LEU A 74 -7.73 20.75 7.44
CA LEU A 74 -8.37 21.92 6.82
C LEU A 74 -9.84 22.01 7.20
N ASP A 75 -10.58 20.90 7.15
CA ASP A 75 -12.00 20.85 7.54
C ASP A 75 -12.19 21.23 9.03
N GLY A 76 -11.25 20.86 9.90
CA GLY A 76 -11.26 21.26 11.30
C GLY A 76 -10.93 22.73 11.57
N ALA A 77 -10.24 23.41 10.65
CA ALA A 77 -9.83 24.81 10.80
C ALA A 77 -10.94 25.81 10.43
N ASP A 78 -11.86 25.44 9.55
CA ASP A 78 -13.01 26.28 9.13
C ASP A 78 -14.18 26.28 10.15
N ALA A 79 -14.07 25.52 11.25
CA ALA A 79 -15.10 25.37 12.27
C ALA A 79 -14.90 26.24 13.54
N GLY A 80 -13.88 27.12 13.57
CA GLY A 80 -13.54 27.98 14.72
C GLY A 80 -13.66 29.47 14.42
#